data_AF-A0A5C1MAV5-F1
#
_entry.id   AF-A0A5C1MAV5-F1
#
_cell.length_a   1.000
_cell.length_b   1.000
_cell.length_c   1.000
_cell.angle_alpha   90.00
_cell.angle_beta   90.00
_cell.angle_gamma   90.00
#
_symmetry.space_group_name_H-M   'P 1'
#
loop_
_entity.id
_entity.type
_entity.pdbx_description
1 polymer ?
#
loop_
_entity_poly.entity_id
_entity_poly.type
_entity_poly.pdbx_seq_one_letter_code
_entity_poly.pdbx_strand_id
1 'polypeptide(L)'
;MLNEKKQDAMKANGVLDQNPHERQYIHLASGKPPNYRYHLQFPEYHLYLSITEKAEGSPNGYLSVNSEALWKYGLPYVLETLEIDLYHFGGIIERTQPSRVDMCVDYRIPDGLTLPFLETHRVSRAKETTFHLRHDVLETYYVGSPSAPVRLRIYDKDKEIHAKGTKFWFAEIWNTDDIAEVWRVEFQMRRPFLRQFGINSLEDLWQKIGGVWAYLTGEWISLRLPDNGRTARRSVLPWWEHVQQAGNQYDSAGGVRRYGQSDMLAPVEWYVSHVAGCLASVAARLNIDDCSEAVKVLGDNQEGHWRHRDFKSEVQKRSIRLGRISCDQEGGGL
;
A
#
# COMPACT_ATOMS: atom_id res chain seq x y z
N MET A 1 -1.22 -16.78 -27.62
CA MET A 1 -0.49 -17.30 -26.44
C MET A 1 -1.26 -17.18 -25.12
N LEU A 2 -1.25 -16.04 -24.40
CA LEU A 2 -1.80 -15.99 -23.01
C LEU A 2 -3.28 -16.36 -22.89
N ASN A 3 -4.10 -16.00 -23.87
CA ASN A 3 -5.53 -16.33 -23.85
C ASN A 3 -5.78 -17.84 -24.08
N GLU A 4 -5.02 -18.48 -24.98
CA GLU A 4 -5.12 -19.93 -25.22
C GLU A 4 -4.70 -20.70 -23.97
N LYS A 5 -3.52 -20.38 -23.40
CA LYS A 5 -3.02 -21.00 -22.17
C LYS A 5 -3.98 -20.84 -21.00
N LYS A 6 -4.68 -19.71 -20.89
CA LYS A 6 -5.75 -19.52 -19.91
C LYS A 6 -6.94 -20.46 -20.15
N GLN A 7 -7.39 -20.62 -21.40
CA GLN A 7 -8.50 -21.53 -21.72
C GLN A 7 -8.13 -22.98 -21.40
N ASP A 8 -6.90 -23.38 -21.69
CA ASP A 8 -6.40 -24.70 -21.34
C ASP A 8 -6.32 -24.87 -19.81
N ALA A 9 -5.83 -23.84 -19.10
CA ALA A 9 -5.83 -23.81 -17.64
C ALA A 9 -7.22 -23.79 -17.00
N MET A 10 -8.30 -23.46 -17.72
CA MET A 10 -9.67 -23.63 -17.21
C MET A 10 -10.16 -25.08 -17.29
N LYS A 11 -9.57 -25.89 -18.18
CA LYS A 11 -9.88 -27.31 -18.36
C LYS A 11 -8.99 -28.21 -17.48
N ALA A 12 -7.88 -27.67 -16.98
CA ALA A 12 -6.92 -28.33 -16.09
C ALA A 12 -6.79 -27.57 -14.76
N ASN A 13 -6.06 -28.09 -13.78
CA ASN A 13 -5.74 -27.34 -12.56
C ASN A 13 -4.47 -26.48 -12.76
N GLY A 14 -4.50 -25.63 -13.80
CA GLY A 14 -3.34 -24.89 -14.30
C GLY A 14 -2.56 -25.61 -15.40
N VAL A 15 -1.76 -24.86 -16.15
CA VAL A 15 -0.91 -25.37 -17.25
C VAL A 15 0.54 -24.97 -16.99
N LEU A 16 1.42 -25.96 -16.93
CA LEU A 16 2.86 -25.74 -16.82
C LEU A 16 3.43 -25.21 -18.13
N ASP A 17 4.34 -24.25 -18.03
CA ASP A 17 5.08 -23.68 -19.15
C ASP A 17 6.49 -23.31 -18.72
N GLN A 18 7.33 -22.92 -19.68
CA GLN A 18 8.73 -22.61 -19.45
C GLN A 18 9.19 -21.44 -20.32
N ASN A 19 9.95 -20.52 -19.73
CA ASN A 19 10.54 -19.40 -20.47
C ASN A 19 11.86 -19.84 -21.17
N PRO A 20 12.46 -19.00 -22.06
CA PRO A 20 13.70 -19.32 -22.75
C PRO A 20 14.94 -19.52 -21.86
N HIS A 21 14.85 -19.12 -20.59
CA HIS A 21 15.88 -19.32 -19.56
C HIS A 21 15.60 -20.54 -18.67
N GLU A 22 14.78 -21.47 -19.17
CA GLU A 22 14.39 -22.70 -18.50
C GLU A 22 13.60 -22.52 -17.19
N ARG A 23 13.16 -21.30 -16.87
CA ARG A 23 12.35 -21.05 -15.67
C ARG A 23 10.92 -21.53 -15.90
N GLN A 24 10.47 -22.44 -15.04
CA GLN A 24 9.13 -22.98 -15.07
C GLN A 24 8.14 -22.07 -14.37
N TYR A 25 6.94 -21.96 -14.95
CA TYR A 25 5.84 -21.20 -14.37
C TYR A 25 4.50 -21.81 -14.76
N ILE A 26 3.43 -21.43 -14.07
CA ILE A 26 2.09 -21.98 -14.27
C ILE A 26 1.16 -20.89 -14.77
N HIS A 27 0.43 -21.16 -15.85
CA HIS A 27 -0.76 -20.40 -16.22
C HIS A 27 -1.95 -20.89 -15.39
N LEU A 28 -2.64 -19.97 -14.72
CA LEU A 28 -3.82 -20.29 -13.90
C LEU A 28 -5.13 -19.89 -14.60
N ALA A 29 -6.20 -20.59 -14.25
CA ALA A 29 -7.53 -20.47 -14.85
C ALA A 29 -8.17 -19.08 -14.64
N SER A 30 -7.87 -18.47 -13.50
CA SER A 30 -8.48 -17.22 -13.04
C SER A 30 -7.47 -16.08 -13.08
N GLY A 31 -7.98 -14.85 -13.17
CA GLY A 31 -7.19 -13.64 -13.01
C GLY A 31 -7.42 -13.01 -11.64
N LYS A 32 -7.04 -11.75 -11.49
CA LYS A 32 -7.37 -10.92 -10.32
C LYS A 32 -8.42 -9.88 -10.74
N PRO A 33 -9.72 -10.17 -10.54
CA PRO A 33 -10.77 -9.28 -10.98
C PRO A 33 -10.73 -7.93 -10.22
N PRO A 34 -11.23 -6.85 -10.85
CA PRO A 34 -11.75 -6.79 -12.22
C PRO A 34 -10.65 -6.55 -13.29
N ASN A 35 -9.45 -6.12 -12.88
CA ASN A 35 -8.51 -5.47 -13.79
C ASN A 35 -7.50 -6.41 -14.48
N TYR A 36 -7.22 -7.57 -13.88
CA TYR A 36 -6.16 -8.45 -14.39
C TYR A 36 -6.76 -9.76 -14.87
N ARG A 37 -6.72 -10.00 -16.19
CA ARG A 37 -7.32 -11.17 -16.83
C ARG A 37 -6.46 -12.41 -16.70
N TYR A 38 -5.14 -12.25 -16.70
CA TYR A 38 -4.18 -13.35 -16.71
C TYR A 38 -3.48 -13.46 -15.37
N HIS A 39 -3.14 -14.69 -14.97
CA HIS A 39 -2.41 -15.02 -13.76
C HIS A 39 -1.34 -16.05 -14.08
N LEU A 40 -0.09 -15.66 -13.87
CA LEU A 40 1.08 -16.49 -13.97
C LEU A 40 1.63 -16.70 -12.56
N GLN A 41 1.97 -17.93 -12.21
CA GLN A 41 2.62 -18.27 -10.97
C GLN A 41 4.04 -18.74 -11.23
N PHE A 42 5.00 -17.96 -10.76
CA PHE A 42 6.42 -18.31 -10.68
C PHE A 42 6.73 -18.81 -9.26
N PRO A 43 7.88 -19.47 -9.05
CA PRO A 43 8.30 -19.89 -7.71
C PRO A 43 8.36 -18.72 -6.70
N GLU A 44 8.81 -17.56 -7.15
CA GLU A 44 9.08 -16.40 -6.30
C GLU A 44 7.88 -15.47 -6.15
N TYR A 45 6.93 -15.47 -7.10
CA TYR A 45 5.84 -14.51 -7.12
C TYR A 45 4.65 -14.95 -7.99
N HIS A 46 3.51 -14.33 -7.76
CA HIS A 46 2.39 -14.33 -8.69
C HIS A 46 2.37 -13.03 -9.49
N LEU A 47 2.30 -13.16 -10.81
CA LEU A 47 2.19 -12.05 -11.76
C LEU A 47 0.79 -12.05 -12.38
N TYR A 48 0.10 -10.92 -12.30
CA TYR A 48 -1.21 -10.75 -12.89
C TYR A 48 -1.15 -9.65 -13.96
N LEU A 49 -1.70 -9.93 -15.14
CA LEU A 49 -1.64 -9.03 -16.29
C LEU A 49 -3.04 -8.64 -16.76
N SER A 50 -3.20 -7.37 -17.10
CA SER A 50 -4.36 -6.82 -17.81
C SER A 50 -4.40 -7.30 -19.26
N ILE A 51 -5.49 -7.02 -19.95
CA ILE A 51 -5.56 -7.11 -21.42
C ILE A 51 -5.01 -5.87 -22.13
N THR A 52 -4.80 -4.78 -21.38
CA THR A 52 -4.32 -3.51 -21.92
C THR A 52 -2.80 -3.53 -22.05
N GLU A 53 -2.31 -3.13 -23.22
CA GLU A 53 -0.87 -3.08 -23.52
C GLU A 53 -0.15 -2.00 -22.71
N LYS A 54 -0.83 -0.87 -22.45
CA LYS A 54 -0.29 0.25 -21.68
C LYS A 54 -1.00 0.42 -20.34
N ALA A 55 -0.28 0.98 -19.38
CA ALA A 55 -0.87 1.42 -18.12
C ALA A 55 -1.61 2.74 -18.35
N GLU A 56 -2.91 2.75 -18.04
CA GLU A 56 -3.75 3.95 -18.13
C GLU A 56 -3.97 4.52 -16.70
N GLY A 57 -5.22 4.79 -16.33
CA GLY A 57 -5.62 5.24 -14.98
C GLY A 57 -5.30 4.23 -13.86
N SER A 58 -4.85 3.02 -14.19
CA SER A 58 -4.29 2.06 -13.24
C SER A 58 -3.16 1.24 -13.86
N PRO A 59 -2.25 0.65 -13.06
CA PRO A 59 -1.23 -0.27 -13.55
C PRO A 59 -1.85 -1.46 -14.32
N ASN A 60 -1.24 -1.84 -15.44
CA ASN A 60 -1.67 -2.99 -16.26
C ASN A 60 -1.00 -4.31 -15.84
N GLY A 61 -0.08 -4.26 -14.87
CA GLY A 61 0.52 -5.43 -14.21
C GLY A 61 0.40 -5.33 -12.68
N TYR A 62 0.22 -6.47 -12.02
CA TYR A 62 0.22 -6.58 -10.56
C TYR A 62 1.11 -7.74 -10.13
N LEU A 63 2.13 -7.42 -9.34
CA LEU A 63 3.05 -8.38 -8.74
C LEU A 63 2.66 -8.65 -7.29
N SER A 64 2.60 -9.93 -6.93
CA SER A 64 2.47 -10.38 -5.54
C SER A 64 3.65 -11.30 -5.22
N VAL A 65 4.63 -10.77 -4.50
CA VAL A 65 5.85 -11.53 -4.16
C VAL A 65 5.59 -12.47 -2.98
N ASN A 66 6.12 -13.69 -3.06
CA ASN A 66 6.05 -14.65 -1.97
C ASN A 66 6.92 -14.18 -0.80
N SER A 67 6.44 -14.36 0.44
CA SER A 67 7.21 -13.94 1.62
C SER A 67 8.57 -14.63 1.67
N GLU A 68 8.63 -15.92 1.36
CA GLU A 68 9.89 -16.68 1.36
C GLU A 68 10.93 -16.09 0.39
N ALA A 69 10.51 -15.69 -0.81
CA ALA A 69 11.39 -15.05 -1.79
C ALA A 69 11.89 -13.68 -1.30
N LEU A 70 11.02 -12.87 -0.67
CA LEU A 70 11.43 -11.58 -0.09
C LEU A 70 12.48 -11.75 1.00
N TRP A 71 12.33 -12.75 1.87
CA TRP A 71 13.26 -12.99 2.96
C TRP A 71 14.58 -13.61 2.50
N LYS A 72 14.55 -14.54 1.53
CA LYS A 72 15.76 -15.23 1.05
C LYS A 72 16.58 -14.42 0.06
N TYR A 73 15.91 -13.71 -0.86
CA TYR A 73 16.59 -13.08 -2.00
C TYR A 73 16.46 -11.55 -2.02
N GLY A 74 15.50 -11.00 -1.28
CA GLY A 74 15.21 -9.58 -1.31
C GLY A 74 14.42 -9.14 -2.54
N LEU A 75 13.87 -7.92 -2.46
CA LEU A 75 13.08 -7.34 -3.54
C LEU A 75 13.89 -7.05 -4.83
N PRO A 76 15.15 -6.57 -4.78
CA PRO A 76 15.94 -6.31 -5.99
C PRO A 76 16.07 -7.53 -6.89
N TYR A 77 16.46 -8.68 -6.33
CA TYR A 77 16.55 -9.94 -7.06
C TYR A 77 15.22 -10.34 -7.73
N VAL A 78 14.11 -10.18 -7.00
CA VAL A 78 12.78 -10.49 -7.54
C VAL A 78 12.42 -9.58 -8.72
N LEU A 79 12.80 -8.30 -8.67
CA LEU A 79 12.54 -7.36 -9.76
C LEU A 79 13.40 -7.65 -10.99
N GLU A 80 14.68 -7.96 -10.81
CA GLU A 80 15.56 -8.40 -11.91
C GLU A 80 15.01 -9.66 -12.59
N THR A 81 14.56 -10.63 -11.78
CA THR A 81 13.94 -11.85 -12.28
C THR A 81 12.63 -11.56 -13.03
N LEU A 82 11.81 -10.65 -12.51
CA LEU A 82 10.57 -10.22 -13.14
C LEU A 82 10.82 -9.53 -14.49
N GLU A 83 11.87 -8.72 -14.63
CA GLU A 83 12.20 -8.06 -15.90
C GLU A 83 12.52 -9.08 -17.00
N ILE A 84 13.30 -10.11 -16.68
CA ILE A 84 13.60 -11.22 -17.60
C ILE A 84 12.31 -11.95 -17.99
N ASP A 85 11.50 -12.29 -17.00
CA ASP A 85 10.25 -13.02 -17.21
C ASP A 85 9.23 -12.20 -18.01
N LEU A 86 9.14 -10.87 -17.80
CA LEU A 86 8.29 -9.98 -18.59
C LEU A 86 8.78 -9.81 -20.03
N TYR A 87 10.09 -9.72 -20.24
CA TYR A 87 10.67 -9.59 -21.57
C TYR A 87 10.29 -10.77 -22.46
N HIS A 88 10.21 -11.98 -21.89
CA HIS A 88 9.70 -13.15 -22.60
C HIS A 88 8.28 -12.97 -23.14
N PHE A 89 7.42 -12.23 -22.44
CA PHE A 89 6.07 -11.90 -22.88
C PHE A 89 5.98 -10.62 -23.73
N GLY A 90 7.12 -10.01 -24.09
CA GLY A 90 7.19 -8.73 -24.80
C GLY A 90 6.85 -7.52 -23.94
N GLY A 91 6.87 -7.67 -22.62
CA GLY A 91 6.62 -6.59 -21.66
C GLY A 91 7.89 -6.01 -21.06
N ILE A 92 7.81 -4.77 -20.59
CA ILE A 92 8.86 -4.10 -19.82
C ILE A 92 8.26 -3.41 -18.60
N ILE A 93 9.09 -3.12 -17.60
CA ILE A 93 8.69 -2.34 -16.42
C ILE A 93 8.94 -0.85 -16.69
N GLU A 94 7.88 -0.09 -16.96
CA GLU A 94 7.99 1.38 -17.11
C GLU A 94 7.97 2.10 -15.75
N ARG A 95 7.15 1.61 -14.82
CA ARG A 95 7.00 2.19 -13.47
C ARG A 95 6.54 1.13 -12.47
N THR A 96 7.00 1.26 -11.24
CA THR A 96 6.55 0.44 -10.11
C THR A 96 5.80 1.28 -9.09
N GLN A 97 4.73 0.73 -8.52
CA GLN A 97 3.91 1.44 -7.54
C GLN A 97 3.48 0.49 -6.42
N PRO A 98 3.93 0.72 -5.17
CA PRO A 98 3.49 -0.08 -4.04
C PRO A 98 1.99 0.10 -3.78
N SER A 99 1.23 -0.98 -3.92
CA SER A 99 -0.21 -1.03 -3.64
C SER A 99 -0.52 -1.60 -2.25
N ARG A 100 0.37 -2.46 -1.76
CA ARG A 100 0.35 -3.03 -0.41
C ARG A 100 1.78 -3.34 0.03
N VAL A 101 2.11 -3.01 1.27
CA VAL A 101 3.39 -3.33 1.91
C VAL A 101 3.09 -3.85 3.30
N ASP A 102 3.62 -5.03 3.63
CA ASP A 102 3.47 -5.64 4.94
C ASP A 102 4.84 -5.62 5.60
N MET A 103 5.05 -4.72 6.56
CA MET A 103 6.28 -4.67 7.36
C MET A 103 6.12 -5.49 8.62
N CYS A 104 7.19 -6.12 9.08
CA CYS A 104 7.15 -6.84 10.34
C CYS A 104 8.46 -6.82 11.10
N VAL A 105 8.36 -7.12 12.39
CA VAL A 105 9.47 -7.49 13.26
C VAL A 105 9.09 -8.75 14.03
N ASP A 106 10.06 -9.64 14.18
CA ASP A 106 9.94 -10.85 14.99
C ASP A 106 10.67 -10.64 16.31
N TYR A 107 10.04 -11.07 17.39
CA TYR A 107 10.59 -10.94 18.73
C TYR A 107 10.25 -12.17 19.56
N ARG A 108 11.22 -12.70 20.30
CA ARG A 108 10.96 -13.76 21.26
C ARG A 108 10.37 -13.17 22.53
N ILE A 109 9.17 -13.62 22.89
CA ILE A 109 8.46 -13.18 24.09
C ILE A 109 8.23 -14.41 24.95
N PRO A 110 9.14 -14.70 25.91
CA PRO A 110 8.96 -15.79 26.86
C PRO A 110 7.62 -15.67 27.58
N ASP A 111 6.97 -16.80 27.82
CA ASP A 111 5.62 -16.92 28.39
C ASP A 111 4.49 -16.35 27.50
N GLY A 112 4.85 -15.83 26.32
CA GLY A 112 3.95 -15.34 25.28
C GLY A 112 3.15 -14.08 25.64
N LEU A 113 2.18 -13.77 24.79
CA LEU A 113 1.26 -12.65 24.99
C LEU A 113 -0.15 -13.17 25.27
N THR A 114 -0.83 -12.52 26.22
CA THR A 114 -2.24 -12.80 26.54
C THR A 114 -3.14 -11.67 26.05
N LEU A 115 -4.41 -11.99 25.82
CA LEU A 115 -5.40 -10.98 25.44
C LEU A 115 -5.55 -9.88 26.53
N PRO A 116 -5.70 -10.21 27.84
CA PRO A 116 -5.78 -9.19 28.88
C PRO A 116 -4.54 -8.29 28.94
N PHE A 117 -3.35 -8.86 28.70
CA PHE A 117 -2.11 -8.08 28.64
C PHE A 117 -2.18 -7.05 27.51
N LEU A 118 -2.52 -7.46 26.28
CA LEU A 118 -2.60 -6.54 25.15
C LEU A 118 -3.69 -5.48 25.35
N GLU A 119 -4.86 -5.84 25.86
CA GLU A 119 -5.94 -4.89 26.09
C GLU A 119 -5.58 -3.83 27.15
N THR A 120 -4.84 -4.22 28.19
CA THR A 120 -4.41 -3.31 29.26
C THR A 120 -3.34 -2.33 28.80
N HIS A 121 -2.39 -2.80 27.98
CA HIS A 121 -1.20 -2.03 27.61
C HIS A 121 -1.35 -1.26 26.29
N ARG A 122 -2.32 -1.62 25.43
CA ARG A 122 -2.49 -0.99 24.12
C ARG A 122 -2.92 0.47 24.22
N VAL A 123 -2.20 1.31 23.50
CA VAL A 123 -2.55 2.70 23.22
C VAL A 123 -2.55 2.89 21.70
N SER A 124 -3.72 3.06 21.08
CA SER A 124 -3.82 3.13 19.62
C SER A 124 -4.86 4.11 19.10
N ARG A 125 -4.64 4.61 17.88
CA ARG A 125 -5.61 5.44 17.14
C ARG A 125 -6.81 4.66 16.63
N ALA A 126 -6.59 3.42 16.19
CA ALA A 126 -7.66 2.53 15.76
C ALA A 126 -8.38 1.94 16.98
N LYS A 127 -9.71 1.95 16.96
CA LYS A 127 -10.55 1.44 18.06
C LYS A 127 -10.93 -0.02 17.87
N GLU A 128 -11.18 -0.44 16.63
CA GLU A 128 -11.61 -1.79 16.31
C GLU A 128 -10.47 -2.80 16.49
N THR A 129 -10.77 -3.85 17.25
CA THR A 129 -9.85 -4.95 17.57
C THR A 129 -10.58 -6.27 17.41
N THR A 130 -9.90 -7.26 16.83
CA THR A 130 -10.39 -8.65 16.74
C THR A 130 -9.25 -9.58 17.15
N PHE A 131 -9.57 -10.80 17.56
CA PHE A 131 -8.55 -11.75 18.00
C PHE A 131 -8.95 -13.19 17.65
N HIS A 132 -7.97 -14.08 17.62
CA HIS A 132 -8.14 -15.51 17.49
C HIS A 132 -7.51 -16.21 18.69
N LEU A 133 -8.31 -17.04 19.34
CA LEU A 133 -7.88 -17.92 20.43
C LEU A 133 -7.94 -19.37 19.93
N ARG A 134 -7.00 -20.19 20.39
CA ARG A 134 -7.07 -21.66 20.28
C ARG A 134 -6.91 -22.24 21.68
N HIS A 135 -7.92 -22.99 22.13
CA HIS A 135 -7.97 -23.54 23.50
C HIS A 135 -7.67 -22.46 24.56
N ASP A 136 -8.34 -21.30 24.44
CA ASP A 136 -8.19 -20.11 25.30
C ASP A 136 -6.81 -19.42 25.29
N VAL A 137 -5.86 -19.90 24.48
CA VAL A 137 -4.57 -19.26 24.26
C VAL A 137 -4.65 -18.31 23.08
N LEU A 138 -4.16 -17.08 23.25
CA LEU A 138 -4.09 -16.10 22.17
C LEU A 138 -3.13 -16.58 21.08
N GLU A 139 -3.61 -16.66 19.83
CA GLU A 139 -2.76 -16.93 18.67
C GLU A 139 -2.54 -15.68 17.82
N THR A 140 -3.56 -14.82 17.71
CA THR A 140 -3.46 -13.60 16.90
C THR A 140 -4.33 -12.50 17.45
N TYR A 141 -3.77 -11.31 17.55
CA TYR A 141 -4.43 -10.07 17.89
C TYR A 141 -4.38 -9.10 16.70
N TYR A 142 -5.52 -8.52 16.35
CA TYR A 142 -5.65 -7.58 15.25
C TYR A 142 -6.08 -6.21 15.76
N VAL A 143 -5.51 -5.17 15.16
CA VAL A 143 -5.99 -3.79 15.33
C VAL A 143 -6.27 -3.19 13.95
N GLY A 144 -7.50 -2.70 13.76
CA GLY A 144 -8.02 -2.24 12.48
C GLY A 144 -8.72 -3.33 11.66
N SER A 145 -9.72 -2.91 10.88
CA SER A 145 -10.53 -3.83 10.07
C SER A 145 -9.74 -4.43 8.89
N PRO A 146 -10.16 -5.58 8.33
CA PRO A 146 -9.45 -6.22 7.20
C PRO A 146 -9.27 -5.34 5.94
N SER A 147 -10.20 -4.42 5.70
CA SER A 147 -10.21 -3.49 4.58
C SER A 147 -9.56 -2.14 4.89
N ALA A 148 -9.18 -1.88 6.16
CA ALA A 148 -8.59 -0.62 6.56
C ALA A 148 -7.28 -0.31 5.81
N PRO A 149 -6.95 0.99 5.60
CA PRO A 149 -5.68 1.40 4.99
C PRO A 149 -4.44 0.90 5.76
N VAL A 150 -4.57 0.71 7.08
CA VAL A 150 -3.57 0.09 7.95
C VAL A 150 -4.24 -0.95 8.82
N ARG A 151 -3.61 -2.11 8.97
CA ARG A 151 -4.00 -3.15 9.93
C ARG A 151 -2.77 -3.73 10.60
N LEU A 152 -2.80 -3.83 11.91
CA LEU A 152 -1.78 -4.53 12.69
C LEU A 152 -2.21 -5.98 12.94
N ARG A 153 -1.22 -6.87 12.95
CA ARG A 153 -1.28 -8.24 13.46
C ARG A 153 -0.17 -8.42 14.49
N ILE A 154 -0.52 -8.86 15.69
CA ILE A 154 0.44 -9.40 16.67
C ILE A 154 0.10 -10.87 16.83
N TYR A 155 0.97 -11.77 16.42
CA TYR A 155 0.64 -13.20 16.41
C TYR A 155 1.81 -14.09 16.79
N ASP A 156 1.46 -15.24 17.34
CA ASP A 156 2.39 -16.30 17.70
C ASP A 156 2.87 -16.98 16.40
N LYS A 157 4.10 -16.66 16.01
CA LYS A 157 4.70 -17.07 14.74
C LYS A 157 5.16 -18.52 14.80
N ASP A 158 5.67 -18.92 15.97
CA ASP A 158 5.98 -20.31 16.32
C ASP A 158 4.78 -21.21 16.06
N LYS A 159 3.64 -20.93 16.72
CA LYS A 159 2.40 -21.70 16.50
C LYS A 159 1.92 -21.65 15.06
N GLU A 160 2.08 -20.53 14.36
CA GLU A 160 1.71 -20.42 12.94
C GLU A 160 2.53 -21.36 12.04
N ILE A 161 3.84 -21.46 12.29
CA ILE A 161 4.76 -22.34 11.55
C ILE A 161 4.39 -23.80 11.80
N HIS A 162 4.25 -24.20 13.07
CA HIS A 162 3.89 -25.58 13.42
C HIS A 162 2.51 -25.98 12.92
N ALA A 163 1.50 -25.12 13.07
CA ALA A 163 0.13 -25.44 12.64
C ALA A 163 0.00 -25.61 11.12
N LYS A 164 0.80 -24.89 10.33
CA LYS A 164 0.81 -25.00 8.87
C LYS A 164 1.79 -26.03 8.33
N GLY A 165 2.72 -26.52 9.15
CA GLY A 165 3.78 -27.43 8.73
C GLY A 165 4.67 -26.86 7.62
N THR A 166 4.77 -25.54 7.53
CA THR A 166 5.54 -24.83 6.48
C THR A 166 6.30 -23.68 7.12
N LYS A 167 7.30 -23.13 6.42
CA LYS A 167 8.09 -21.97 6.86
C LYS A 167 9.08 -22.21 8.01
N PHE A 168 9.47 -23.45 8.24
CA PHE A 168 10.59 -23.79 9.12
C PHE A 168 11.92 -23.12 8.71
N TRP A 169 12.02 -22.65 7.45
CA TRP A 169 13.13 -21.81 6.97
C TRP A 169 13.31 -20.49 7.73
N PHE A 170 12.36 -20.06 8.56
CA PHE A 170 12.57 -18.93 9.45
C PHE A 170 13.66 -19.19 10.52
N ALA A 171 13.88 -20.45 10.91
CA ALA A 171 14.95 -20.83 11.85
C ALA A 171 16.33 -20.36 11.35
N GLU A 172 16.59 -20.55 10.05
CA GLU A 172 17.82 -20.08 9.38
C GLU A 172 17.92 -18.55 9.38
N ILE A 173 16.83 -17.85 9.05
CA ILE A 173 16.78 -16.38 9.03
C ILE A 173 17.00 -15.79 10.41
N TRP A 174 16.37 -16.37 11.42
CA TRP A 174 16.51 -15.95 12.81
C TRP A 174 17.81 -16.44 13.44
N ASN A 175 18.60 -17.23 12.71
CA ASN A 175 19.85 -17.83 13.16
C ASN A 175 19.67 -18.55 14.50
N THR A 176 18.67 -19.43 14.59
CA THR A 176 18.31 -20.14 15.81
C THR A 176 17.81 -21.54 15.51
N ASP A 177 18.17 -22.51 16.35
CA ASP A 177 17.68 -23.89 16.28
C ASP A 177 16.35 -24.07 17.03
N ASP A 178 15.92 -23.05 17.77
CA ASP A 178 14.69 -23.06 18.56
C ASP A 178 13.79 -21.92 18.09
N ILE A 179 12.65 -22.24 17.49
CA ILE A 179 11.69 -21.23 17.02
C ILE A 179 10.62 -20.89 18.06
N ALA A 180 10.70 -21.48 19.26
CA ALA A 180 9.66 -21.34 20.27
C ALA A 180 9.43 -19.88 20.69
N GLU A 181 8.16 -19.57 20.95
CA GLU A 181 7.73 -18.28 21.54
C GLU A 181 8.13 -17.04 20.71
N VAL A 182 8.37 -17.21 19.42
CA VAL A 182 8.57 -16.08 18.51
C VAL A 182 7.21 -15.48 18.16
N TRP A 183 7.04 -14.19 18.46
CA TRP A 183 5.88 -13.39 18.09
C TRP A 183 6.23 -12.41 16.99
N ARG A 184 5.33 -12.25 16.03
CA ARG A 184 5.46 -11.27 14.95
C ARG A 184 4.53 -10.09 15.18
N VAL A 185 5.09 -8.88 15.10
CA VAL A 185 4.35 -7.62 14.97
C VAL A 185 4.39 -7.20 13.49
N GLU A 186 3.24 -7.21 12.82
CA GLU A 186 3.14 -7.00 11.37
C GLU A 186 2.11 -5.92 11.01
N PHE A 187 2.56 -4.88 10.31
CA PHE A 187 1.71 -3.81 9.79
C PHE A 187 1.46 -4.01 8.30
N GLN A 188 0.21 -4.29 7.97
CA GLN A 188 -0.30 -4.25 6.60
C GLN A 188 -0.67 -2.83 6.22
N MET A 189 0.01 -2.26 5.23
CA MET A 189 -0.25 -0.93 4.70
C MET A 189 -0.78 -1.02 3.28
N ARG A 190 -1.89 -0.36 2.99
CA ARG A 190 -2.50 -0.30 1.65
C ARG A 190 -2.26 1.05 0.98
N ARG A 191 -2.48 1.10 -0.34
CA ARG A 191 -2.29 2.30 -1.17
C ARG A 191 -2.82 3.61 -0.56
N PRO A 192 -4.03 3.68 0.03
CA PRO A 192 -4.52 4.93 0.60
C PRO A 192 -3.64 5.47 1.74
N PHE A 193 -3.04 4.59 2.53
CA PHE A 193 -2.09 4.96 3.59
C PHE A 193 -0.73 5.33 3.01
N LEU A 194 -0.17 4.48 2.13
CA LEU A 194 1.14 4.73 1.50
C LEU A 194 1.17 6.10 0.78
N ARG A 195 0.07 6.45 0.09
CA ARG A 195 -0.07 7.74 -0.58
C ARG A 195 -0.05 8.92 0.40
N GLN A 196 -0.58 8.77 1.63
CA GLN A 196 -0.50 9.80 2.69
C GLN A 196 0.93 10.08 3.12
N PHE A 197 1.86 9.16 2.88
CA PHE A 197 3.28 9.38 3.12
C PHE A 197 4.03 9.79 1.86
N GLY A 198 3.32 10.09 0.78
CA GLY A 198 3.94 10.42 -0.51
C GLY A 198 4.73 9.26 -1.10
N ILE A 199 4.33 8.01 -0.83
CA ILE A 199 5.00 6.82 -1.37
C ILE A 199 4.33 6.42 -2.68
N ASN A 200 4.95 6.77 -3.80
CA ASN A 200 4.43 6.54 -5.16
C ASN A 200 5.29 5.59 -5.98
N SER A 201 6.57 5.43 -5.64
CA SER A 201 7.50 4.47 -6.23
C SER A 201 8.10 3.54 -5.16
N LEU A 202 8.90 2.56 -5.59
CA LEU A 202 9.72 1.75 -4.68
C LEU A 202 10.87 2.57 -4.06
N GLU A 203 11.42 3.52 -4.80
CA GLU A 203 12.43 4.44 -4.27
C GLU A 203 11.88 5.29 -3.12
N ASP A 204 10.67 5.85 -3.29
CA ASP A 204 9.97 6.56 -2.21
C ASP A 204 9.80 5.67 -0.98
N LEU A 205 9.45 4.40 -1.20
CA LEU A 205 9.26 3.45 -0.12
C LEU A 205 10.57 3.31 0.67
N TRP A 206 11.68 2.98 0.01
CA TRP A 206 12.97 2.80 0.67
C TRP A 206 13.43 4.03 1.45
N GLN A 207 13.25 5.23 0.89
CA GLN A 207 13.65 6.48 1.55
C GLN A 207 12.78 6.82 2.78
N LYS A 208 11.53 6.33 2.84
CA LYS A 208 10.54 6.74 3.85
C LYS A 208 10.16 5.63 4.82
N ILE A 209 10.58 4.39 4.59
CA ILE A 209 10.05 3.23 5.32
C ILE A 209 10.40 3.25 6.81
N GLY A 210 11.61 3.71 7.18
CA GLY A 210 12.01 3.86 8.59
C GLY A 210 11.12 4.85 9.35
N GLY A 211 10.85 6.02 8.76
CA GLY A 211 9.95 7.00 9.39
C GLY A 211 8.48 6.57 9.38
N VAL A 212 8.02 5.80 8.38
CA VAL A 212 6.69 5.17 8.40
C VAL A 212 6.59 4.17 9.55
N TRP A 213 7.63 3.37 9.78
CA TRP A 213 7.69 2.43 10.90
C TRP A 213 7.64 3.15 12.25
N ALA A 214 8.43 4.20 12.43
CA ALA A 214 8.43 5.02 13.65
C ALA A 214 7.04 5.63 13.94
N TYR A 215 6.35 6.13 12.90
CA TYR A 215 4.97 6.58 13.04
C TYR A 215 4.02 5.45 13.46
N LEU A 216 4.13 4.28 12.83
CA LEU A 216 3.26 3.14 13.11
C LEU A 216 3.41 2.65 14.56
N THR A 217 4.65 2.49 15.03
CA THR A 217 4.98 1.92 16.34
C THR A 217 5.03 2.94 17.49
N GLY A 218 5.05 4.24 17.18
CA GLY A 218 5.01 5.32 18.17
C GLY A 218 3.65 6.00 18.30
N GLU A 219 3.13 6.52 17.17
CA GLU A 219 1.93 7.36 17.16
C GLU A 219 0.64 6.61 16.83
N TRP A 220 0.69 5.65 15.92
CA TRP A 220 -0.51 4.92 15.50
C TRP A 220 -0.91 3.86 16.51
N ILE A 221 0.05 3.09 17.01
CA ILE A 221 -0.10 2.17 18.15
C ILE A 221 1.20 2.08 18.94
N SER A 222 1.08 1.98 20.26
CA SER A 222 2.17 1.60 21.15
C SER A 222 1.65 0.73 22.29
N LEU A 223 2.51 -0.11 22.86
CA LEU A 223 2.22 -0.84 24.09
C LEU A 223 2.92 -0.15 25.25
N ARG A 224 2.17 0.23 26.28
CA ARG A 224 2.61 1.12 27.36
C ARG A 224 2.23 0.59 28.72
N LEU A 225 3.08 0.83 29.72
CA LEU A 225 2.82 0.49 31.12
C LEU A 225 1.65 1.31 31.67
N PRO A 226 0.74 0.75 32.49
CA PRO A 226 -0.34 1.50 33.14
C PRO A 226 0.17 2.30 34.36
N ASP A 227 1.33 2.93 34.23
CA ASP A 227 2.05 3.68 35.28
C ASP A 227 1.58 5.15 35.43
N ASN A 228 0.71 5.61 34.52
CA ASN A 228 0.14 6.94 34.54
C ASN A 228 -1.35 6.94 34.17
N GLY A 229 -2.13 7.77 34.88
CA GLY A 229 -3.55 7.98 34.58
C GLY A 229 -3.79 8.66 33.23
N ARG A 230 -2.83 9.45 32.72
CA ARG A 230 -2.87 10.01 31.37
C ARG A 230 -2.11 9.12 30.40
N THR A 231 -2.85 8.47 29.49
CA THR A 231 -2.31 7.51 28.52
C THR A 231 -1.11 8.03 27.70
N ALA A 232 -1.11 9.32 27.33
CA ALA A 232 -0.02 9.95 26.59
C ALA A 232 1.31 10.05 27.37
N ARG A 233 1.26 9.98 28.71
CA ARG A 233 2.42 10.05 29.62
C ARG A 233 2.87 8.68 30.13
N ARG A 234 2.20 7.61 29.72
CA ARG A 234 2.59 6.26 30.09
C ARG A 234 3.92 5.89 29.45
N SER A 235 4.77 5.20 30.19
CA SER A 235 6.05 4.70 29.69
C SER A 235 5.81 3.61 28.64
N VAL A 236 6.64 3.57 27.60
CA VAL A 236 6.59 2.48 26.59
C VAL A 236 7.11 1.19 27.23
N LEU A 237 6.51 0.05 26.89
CA LEU A 237 7.01 -1.24 27.35
C LEU A 237 8.42 -1.49 26.77
N PRO A 238 9.40 -1.98 27.53
CA PRO A 238 10.79 -2.12 27.06
C PRO A 238 10.93 -2.91 25.75
N TRP A 239 10.24 -4.04 25.61
CA TRP A 239 10.29 -4.83 24.37
C TRP A 239 9.63 -4.09 23.19
N TRP A 240 8.65 -3.21 23.45
CA TRP A 240 8.05 -2.37 22.43
C TRP A 240 8.98 -1.24 21.98
N GLU A 241 9.88 -0.77 22.85
CA GLU A 241 10.96 0.15 22.45
C GLU A 241 11.89 -0.52 21.43
N HIS A 242 12.20 -1.81 21.59
CA HIS A 242 12.94 -2.58 20.58
C HIS A 242 12.15 -2.70 19.27
N VAL A 243 10.83 -2.93 19.33
CA VAL A 243 9.96 -2.89 18.15
C VAL A 243 10.03 -1.53 17.45
N GLN A 244 10.03 -0.42 18.19
CA GLN A 244 10.18 0.93 17.62
C GLN A 244 11.55 1.11 16.96
N GLN A 245 12.62 0.69 17.64
CA GLN A 245 13.99 0.80 17.17
C GLN A 245 14.31 -0.09 15.96
N ALA A 246 13.52 -1.14 15.70
CA ALA A 246 13.66 -1.97 14.50
C ALA A 246 13.56 -1.15 13.19
N GLY A 247 12.97 0.05 13.22
CA GLY A 247 12.97 0.96 12.07
C GLY A 247 14.34 1.56 11.74
N ASN A 248 15.27 1.59 12.71
CA ASN A 248 16.59 2.23 12.57
C ASN A 248 17.51 1.48 11.59
N GLN A 249 17.19 0.23 11.25
CA GLN A 249 17.89 -0.51 10.19
C GLN A 249 17.66 0.08 8.80
N TYR A 250 16.66 0.95 8.66
CA TYR A 250 16.38 1.67 7.42
C TYR A 250 16.94 3.08 7.53
N ASP A 251 17.93 3.39 6.68
CA ASP A 251 18.55 4.72 6.61
C ASP A 251 17.48 5.79 6.34
N SER A 252 17.16 6.56 7.37
CA SER A 252 16.09 7.56 7.33
C SER A 252 16.70 8.91 7.02
N ALA A 253 16.98 9.20 5.75
CA ALA A 253 17.55 10.48 5.33
C ALA A 253 16.64 11.71 5.59
N GLY A 254 15.44 11.53 6.12
CA GLY A 254 14.57 12.64 6.50
C GLY A 254 13.37 12.22 7.32
N GLY A 255 12.96 13.10 8.25
CA GLY A 255 11.71 12.92 8.98
C GLY A 255 10.52 12.78 8.04
N VAL A 256 9.69 11.77 8.27
CA VAL A 256 8.56 11.46 7.40
C VAL A 256 7.36 12.31 7.80
N ARG A 257 6.81 13.08 6.85
CA ARG A 257 5.57 13.86 7.03
C ARG A 257 4.38 13.14 6.42
N ARG A 258 3.27 13.12 7.15
CA ARG A 258 1.98 12.65 6.65
C ARG A 258 1.27 13.80 5.94
N TYR A 259 1.01 13.63 4.65
CA TYR A 259 0.13 14.47 3.85
C TYR A 259 -1.33 14.07 4.11
N GLY A 260 -2.14 15.02 4.56
CA GLY A 260 -3.58 14.89 4.64
C GLY A 260 -4.21 14.70 3.26
N GLN A 261 -5.48 14.28 3.22
CA GLN A 261 -6.23 14.17 1.96
C GLN A 261 -6.43 15.54 1.28
N SER A 262 -6.37 16.63 2.05
CA SER A 262 -6.32 18.03 1.58
C SER A 262 -4.97 18.42 0.96
N ASP A 263 -3.90 17.70 1.32
CA ASP A 263 -2.51 18.07 0.99
C ASP A 263 -2.03 17.33 -0.27
N MET A 264 -2.76 16.31 -0.72
CA MET A 264 -2.55 15.67 -2.01
C MET A 264 -3.18 16.52 -3.10
N LEU A 265 -2.35 17.36 -3.73
CA LEU A 265 -2.75 18.14 -4.89
C LEU A 265 -3.23 17.19 -6.00
N ALA A 266 -4.49 17.30 -6.40
CA ALA A 266 -4.96 16.61 -7.60
C ALA A 266 -4.25 17.20 -8.82
N PRO A 267 -3.71 16.37 -9.73
CA PRO A 267 -3.09 16.87 -10.96
C PRO A 267 -4.15 17.59 -11.82
N VAL A 268 -3.75 18.56 -12.65
CA VAL A 268 -4.68 19.38 -13.44
C VAL A 268 -5.56 18.50 -14.35
N GLU A 269 -4.99 17.41 -14.84
CA GLU A 269 -5.61 16.39 -15.68
C GLU A 269 -6.83 15.74 -15.00
N TRP A 270 -6.82 15.64 -13.67
CA TRP A 270 -7.97 15.16 -12.91
C TRP A 270 -9.15 16.14 -13.02
N TYR A 271 -8.89 17.44 -12.90
CA TYR A 271 -9.92 18.48 -13.06
C TYR A 271 -10.44 18.53 -14.50
N VAL A 272 -9.55 18.43 -15.49
CA VAL A 272 -9.94 18.37 -16.92
C VAL A 272 -10.86 17.18 -17.17
N SER A 273 -10.50 15.99 -16.69
CA SER A 273 -11.33 14.78 -16.84
C SER A 273 -12.69 14.93 -16.15
N HIS A 274 -12.72 15.55 -14.98
CA HIS A 274 -13.96 15.79 -14.25
C HIS A 274 -14.89 16.76 -14.98
N VAL A 275 -14.33 17.87 -15.51
CA VAL A 275 -15.07 18.82 -16.34
C VAL A 275 -15.57 18.16 -17.63
N ALA A 276 -14.78 17.30 -18.28
CA ALA A 276 -15.20 16.57 -19.47
C ALA A 276 -16.38 15.61 -19.20
N GLY A 277 -16.39 14.92 -18.06
CA GLY A 277 -17.54 14.10 -17.65
C GLY A 277 -18.81 14.93 -17.42
N CYS A 278 -18.68 16.11 -16.79
CA CYS A 278 -19.78 17.06 -16.64
C CYS A 278 -20.24 17.63 -18.00
N LEU A 279 -19.32 17.92 -18.91
CA LEU A 279 -19.59 18.43 -20.25
C LEU A 279 -20.49 17.47 -21.03
N ALA A 280 -20.17 16.17 -21.06
CA ALA A 280 -21.01 15.15 -21.69
C ALA A 280 -22.43 15.10 -21.08
N SER A 281 -22.52 15.28 -19.76
CA SER A 281 -23.80 15.33 -19.04
C SER A 281 -24.64 16.58 -19.37
N VAL A 282 -23.99 17.72 -19.62
CA VAL A 282 -24.64 18.97 -20.05
C VAL A 282 -25.10 18.84 -21.50
N ALA A 283 -24.23 18.38 -22.40
CA ALA A 283 -24.52 18.17 -23.80
C ALA A 283 -25.75 17.27 -24.01
N ALA A 284 -25.81 16.15 -23.29
CA ALA A 284 -26.95 15.23 -23.33
C ALA A 284 -28.28 15.86 -22.88
N ARG A 285 -28.26 16.78 -21.90
CA ARG A 285 -29.48 17.46 -21.40
C ARG A 285 -29.95 18.59 -22.31
N LEU A 286 -29.03 19.20 -23.03
CA LEU A 286 -29.30 20.27 -23.97
C LEU A 286 -29.49 19.75 -25.41
N ASN A 287 -29.40 18.44 -25.60
CA ASN A 287 -29.50 17.77 -26.89
C ASN A 287 -28.48 18.31 -27.91
N ILE A 288 -27.26 18.55 -27.44
CA ILE A 288 -26.10 18.98 -28.25
C ILE A 288 -25.23 17.75 -28.48
N ASP A 289 -24.96 17.41 -29.73
CA ASP A 289 -24.11 16.29 -30.13
C ASP A 289 -22.72 16.72 -30.64
N ASP A 290 -22.53 18.03 -30.86
CA ASP A 290 -21.22 18.62 -31.15
C ASP A 290 -20.46 19.02 -29.87
N CYS A 291 -19.22 18.52 -29.76
CA CYS A 291 -18.37 18.77 -28.60
C CYS A 291 -17.97 20.25 -28.48
N SER A 292 -17.67 20.91 -29.60
CA SER A 292 -17.22 22.31 -29.59
C SER A 292 -18.34 23.25 -29.15
N GLU A 293 -19.57 22.98 -29.61
CA GLU A 293 -20.76 23.70 -29.19
C GLU A 293 -21.04 23.49 -27.69
N ALA A 294 -20.97 22.25 -27.20
CA ALA A 294 -21.14 21.96 -25.78
C ALA A 294 -20.09 22.69 -24.91
N VAL A 295 -18.82 22.73 -25.35
CA VAL A 295 -17.74 23.46 -24.64
C VAL A 295 -18.07 24.94 -24.58
N LYS A 296 -18.52 25.53 -25.69
CA LYS A 296 -18.90 26.95 -25.74
C LYS A 296 -20.04 27.26 -24.78
N VAL A 297 -21.10 26.44 -24.79
CA VAL A 297 -22.25 26.61 -23.87
C VAL A 297 -21.82 26.48 -22.41
N LEU A 298 -20.99 25.49 -22.07
CA LEU A 298 -20.47 25.36 -20.71
C LEU A 298 -19.59 26.54 -20.31
N GLY A 299 -18.72 27.01 -21.23
CA GLY A 299 -17.88 28.19 -21.05
C GLY A 299 -18.68 29.45 -20.75
N ASP A 300 -19.68 29.76 -21.58
CA ASP A 300 -20.55 30.92 -21.42
C ASP A 300 -21.30 30.89 -20.08
N ASN A 301 -21.78 29.71 -19.66
CA ASN A 301 -22.45 29.53 -18.37
C ASN A 301 -21.49 29.69 -17.18
N GLN A 302 -20.25 29.20 -17.28
CA GLN A 302 -19.23 29.39 -16.25
C GLN A 302 -18.83 30.86 -16.14
N GLU A 303 -18.60 31.54 -17.25
CA GLU A 303 -18.36 32.99 -17.26
C GLU A 303 -19.52 33.73 -16.60
N GLY A 304 -20.76 33.42 -16.97
CA GLY A 304 -21.96 33.97 -16.35
C GLY A 304 -22.01 33.74 -14.83
N HIS A 305 -21.64 32.54 -14.36
CA HIS A 305 -21.57 32.21 -12.94
C HIS A 305 -20.55 33.06 -12.17
N TRP A 306 -19.41 33.37 -12.80
CA TRP A 306 -18.33 34.15 -12.20
C TRP A 306 -18.45 35.66 -12.38
N ARG A 307 -19.30 36.16 -13.29
CA ARG A 307 -19.50 37.61 -13.53
C ARG A 307 -19.82 38.43 -12.27
N HIS A 308 -20.52 37.83 -11.30
CA HIS A 308 -20.90 38.49 -10.05
C HIS A 308 -20.17 37.93 -8.82
N ARG A 309 -19.06 37.21 -9.03
CA ARG A 309 -18.27 36.56 -7.97
C ARG A 309 -16.81 36.93 -8.12
N ASP A 310 -16.11 37.04 -6.99
CA ASP A 310 -14.68 37.33 -7.01
C ASP A 310 -13.87 36.05 -7.30
N PHE A 311 -13.66 35.79 -8.60
CA PHE A 311 -12.87 34.66 -9.07
C PHE A 311 -11.42 34.74 -8.58
N LYS A 312 -10.82 35.94 -8.58
CA LYS A 312 -9.42 36.16 -8.17
C LYS A 312 -9.22 35.78 -6.71
N SER A 313 -10.11 36.22 -5.81
CA SER A 313 -10.06 35.86 -4.40
C SER A 313 -10.23 34.37 -4.16
N GLU A 314 -11.14 33.69 -4.87
CA GLU A 314 -11.29 32.24 -4.75
C GLU A 314 -10.07 31.46 -5.26
N VAL A 315 -9.41 31.92 -6.33
CA VAL A 315 -8.13 31.37 -6.81
C VAL A 315 -7.01 31.61 -5.80
N GLN A 316 -6.93 32.80 -5.18
CA GLN A 316 -5.94 33.11 -4.14
C GLN A 316 -6.13 32.24 -2.89
N LYS A 317 -7.36 32.11 -2.37
CA LYS A 317 -7.68 31.22 -1.24
C LYS A 317 -7.31 29.77 -1.54
N ARG A 318 -7.50 29.31 -2.78
CA ARG A 318 -7.07 27.97 -3.20
C ARG A 318 -5.55 27.89 -3.29
N SER A 319 -4.87 28.84 -3.94
CA SER A 319 -3.41 28.86 -4.08
C SER A 319 -2.67 28.81 -2.74
N ILE A 320 -3.17 29.56 -1.73
CA ILE A 320 -2.67 29.52 -0.35
C ILE A 320 -2.82 28.11 0.24
N ARG A 321 -3.98 27.48 0.08
CA ARG A 321 -4.22 26.08 0.52
C ARG A 321 -3.33 25.07 -0.19
N LEU A 322 -2.93 25.35 -1.43
CA LEU A 322 -2.01 24.52 -2.21
C LEU A 322 -0.53 24.83 -1.91
N GLY A 323 -0.23 25.72 -0.94
CA GLY A 323 1.14 26.08 -0.56
C GLY A 323 1.87 26.96 -1.59
N ARG A 324 1.15 27.54 -2.55
CA ARG A 324 1.72 28.46 -3.56
C ARG A 324 1.57 29.89 -3.03
N ILE A 325 2.67 30.48 -2.56
CA ILE A 325 2.73 31.90 -2.17
C ILE A 325 2.62 32.72 -3.46
N SER A 326 1.64 33.62 -3.55
CA SER A 326 1.55 34.56 -4.66
C SER A 326 2.71 35.55 -4.57
N CYS A 327 3.64 35.49 -5.54
CA CYS A 327 4.51 36.63 -5.83
C CYS A 327 3.63 37.74 -6.42
N ASP A 328 3.27 38.71 -5.60
CA ASP A 328 2.88 40.05 -6.03
C ASP A 328 3.62 41.03 -5.12
N GLN A 329 4.90 41.29 -5.41
CA GLN A 329 5.55 42.58 -5.12
C GLN A 329 6.61 42.85 -6.19
N GLU A 330 6.20 43.40 -7.32
CA GLU A 330 7.05 44.32 -8.09
C GLU A 330 6.37 45.69 -8.13
N GLY A 331 7.13 46.70 -7.67
CA GLY A 331 7.24 47.98 -8.37
C GLY A 331 6.13 49.03 -8.20
N GLY A 332 6.39 49.99 -7.30
CA GLY A 332 5.77 51.31 -7.29
C GLY A 332 6.02 51.94 -5.91
N GLY A 333 7.17 52.53 -5.63
CA GLY A 333 7.64 53.80 -6.19
C GLY A 333 7.98 54.66 -4.97
N LEU A 334 9.05 55.47 -5.09
CA LEU A 334 9.58 56.37 -4.05
C LEU A 334 8.50 57.17 -3.30
#